data_AF-A0A4P9WJX8-F1
#
_entry.id   AF-A0A4P9WJX8-F1
#
_cell.length_a   1.000
_cell.length_b   1.000
_cell.length_c   1.000
_cell.angle_alpha   90.00
_cell.angle_beta   90.00
_cell.angle_gamma   90.00
#
_symmetry.space_group_name_H-M   'P 1'
#
loop_
_entity.id
_entity.type
_entity.pdbx_description
1 polymer ?
#
loop_
_entity_poly.entity_id
_entity_poly.type
_entity_poly.pdbx_seq_one_letter_code
_entity_poly.pdbx_strand_id
1 'polypeptide(L)'
;YALETSDALKRIRGEAGRYCRARKKLLESRSRAGLEGTLEKVVATFLAQHADVDYSPALVILCGPFAFAMSMECDVYYCFERLMSQLDDHFATHDINERMSNFLMLFRTLLPDLYSHFEEEEVDFKAWAQSWLTNLLAKELPLDCLLRLWDTYFSTPDGLTLHVYVCLAMLSYCKDSLEELEQSEINSMLARLPSIDMDQASPFAFYL
;
A
#
# COMPACT_ATOMS: atom_id res chain seq x y z
N TYR A 1 -11.61 16.66 21.51
CA TYR A 1 -11.95 17.43 20.29
C TYR A 1 -10.85 18.41 19.85
N ALA A 2 -10.83 19.70 20.22
CA ALA A 2 -9.88 20.67 19.60
C ALA A 2 -8.36 20.33 19.79
N LEU A 3 -7.98 19.72 20.91
CA LEU A 3 -6.59 19.29 21.19
C LEU A 3 -6.21 18.03 20.40
N GLU A 4 -7.13 17.08 20.24
CA GLU A 4 -6.92 15.86 19.43
C GLU A 4 -6.82 16.19 17.94
N THR A 5 -7.66 17.12 17.46
CA THR A 5 -7.57 17.62 16.07
C THR A 5 -6.23 18.31 15.82
N SER A 6 -5.71 19.08 16.79
CA SER A 6 -4.42 19.76 16.68
C SER A 6 -3.23 18.78 16.64
N ASP A 7 -3.30 17.70 17.41
CA ASP A 7 -2.25 16.67 17.39
C ASP A 7 -2.29 15.83 16.10
N ALA A 8 -3.48 15.41 15.66
CA ALA A 8 -3.66 14.72 14.39
C ALA A 8 -3.11 15.54 13.22
N LEU A 9 -3.40 16.84 13.14
CA LEU A 9 -2.87 17.73 12.10
C LEU A 9 -1.33 17.77 12.07
N LYS A 10 -0.66 17.82 13.22
CA LYS A 10 0.81 17.75 13.29
C LYS A 10 1.34 16.44 12.75
N ARG A 11 0.68 15.32 13.09
CA ARG A 11 1.07 13.98 12.65
C ARG A 11 0.86 13.81 11.14
N ILE A 12 -0.26 14.29 10.60
CA ILE A 12 -0.56 14.35 9.16
C ILE A 12 0.54 15.12 8.43
N ARG A 13 0.85 16.35 8.88
CA ARG A 13 1.90 17.18 8.25
C ARG A 13 3.27 16.48 8.26
N GLY A 14 3.62 15.87 9.40
CA GLY A 14 4.86 15.10 9.52
C GLY A 14 4.94 13.94 8.52
N GLU A 15 3.84 13.21 8.33
CA GLU A 15 3.77 12.09 7.39
C GLU A 15 3.71 12.55 5.94
N ALA A 16 2.97 13.61 5.60
CA ALA A 16 2.94 14.19 4.26
C ALA A 16 4.34 14.65 3.82
N GLY A 17 5.08 15.27 4.73
CA GLY A 17 6.48 15.63 4.51
C GLY A 17 7.39 14.39 4.32
N ARG A 18 7.18 13.29 5.06
CA ARG A 18 7.91 12.03 4.87
C ARG A 18 7.59 11.41 3.50
N TYR A 19 6.32 11.31 3.15
CA TYR A 19 5.83 10.79 1.88
C TYR A 19 6.49 11.52 0.70
N CYS A 20 6.49 12.85 0.72
CA CYS A 20 7.09 13.67 -0.33
C CYS A 20 8.62 13.54 -0.39
N ARG A 21 9.30 13.44 0.76
CA ARG A 21 10.77 13.24 0.79
C ARG A 21 11.18 11.90 0.19
N ALA A 22 10.44 10.83 0.52
CA ALA A 22 10.70 9.49 -0.01
C ALA A 22 10.58 9.43 -1.54
N ARG A 23 9.76 10.30 -2.14
CA ARG A 23 9.44 10.32 -3.58
C ARG A 23 10.02 11.55 -4.31
N LYS A 24 11.06 12.17 -3.75
CA LYS A 24 11.62 13.45 -4.25
C LYS A 24 11.93 13.46 -5.76
N LYS A 25 12.51 12.38 -6.30
CA LYS A 25 12.88 12.28 -7.72
C LYS A 25 11.67 12.37 -8.66
N LEU A 26 10.56 11.72 -8.30
CA LEU A 26 9.32 11.74 -9.09
C LEU A 26 8.62 13.11 -9.02
N LEU A 27 8.78 13.79 -7.89
CA LEU A 27 8.21 15.11 -7.63
C LEU A 27 9.03 16.27 -8.20
N GLU A 28 10.05 16.02 -9.04
CA GLU A 28 10.72 17.09 -9.78
C GLU A 28 9.78 17.73 -10.83
N SER A 29 8.80 16.96 -11.31
CA SER A 29 7.79 17.39 -12.29
C SER A 29 6.63 18.20 -11.70
N ARG A 30 6.41 18.15 -10.38
CA ARG A 30 5.25 18.73 -9.70
C ARG A 30 5.67 19.46 -8.43
N SER A 31 5.05 20.60 -8.10
CA SER A 31 5.43 21.36 -6.90
C SER A 31 5.28 20.50 -5.64
N ARG A 32 6.41 20.11 -5.02
CA ARG A 32 6.44 19.36 -3.77
C ARG A 32 5.62 20.02 -2.67
N ALA A 33 5.71 21.35 -2.55
CA ALA A 33 4.94 22.11 -1.56
C ALA A 33 3.43 22.05 -1.84
N GLY A 34 3.03 21.99 -3.11
CA GLY A 34 1.64 21.79 -3.51
C GLY A 34 1.10 20.41 -3.15
N LEU A 35 1.87 19.35 -3.39
CA LEU A 35 1.48 17.98 -3.02
C LEU A 35 1.35 17.82 -1.50
N GLU A 36 2.35 18.29 -0.74
CA GLU A 36 2.34 18.21 0.73
C GLU A 36 1.12 18.93 1.32
N GLY A 37 0.80 20.13 0.81
CA GLY A 37 -0.40 20.86 1.22
C GLY A 37 -1.71 20.17 0.82
N THR A 38 -1.76 19.54 -0.35
CA THR A 38 -2.93 18.77 -0.80
C THR A 38 -3.19 17.59 0.14
N LEU A 39 -2.14 16.82 0.48
CA LEU A 39 -2.24 15.69 1.40
C LEU A 39 -2.71 16.12 2.79
N GLU A 40 -2.14 17.22 3.32
CA GLU A 40 -2.54 17.74 4.63
C GLU A 40 -4.03 18.09 4.66
N LYS A 41 -4.50 18.87 3.68
CA LYS A 41 -5.90 19.29 3.60
C LYS A 41 -6.84 18.11 3.41
N VAL A 42 -6.60 17.26 2.42
CA VAL A 42 -7.51 16.16 2.07
C VAL A 42 -7.67 15.18 3.24
N VAL A 43 -6.56 14.75 3.84
CA VAL A 43 -6.61 13.80 4.97
C VAL A 43 -7.24 14.44 6.21
N ALA A 44 -6.96 15.72 6.48
CA ALA A 44 -7.60 16.43 7.58
C ALA A 44 -9.11 16.60 7.36
N THR A 45 -9.54 16.94 6.14
CA THR A 45 -10.96 17.04 5.79
C THR A 45 -11.66 15.69 5.88
N PHE A 46 -11.01 14.61 5.46
CA PHE A 46 -11.55 13.26 5.60
C PHE A 46 -11.80 12.91 7.07
N LEU A 47 -10.80 13.04 7.95
CA LEU A 47 -10.95 12.78 9.38
C LEU A 47 -11.99 13.67 10.07
N ALA A 48 -12.16 14.91 9.59
CA ALA A 48 -13.19 15.81 10.11
C ALA A 48 -14.62 15.38 9.73
N GLN A 49 -14.78 14.65 8.62
CA GLN A 49 -16.08 14.15 8.17
C GLN A 49 -16.38 12.72 8.66
N HIS A 50 -15.34 11.94 8.98
CA HIS A 50 -15.44 10.55 9.42
C HIS A 50 -14.97 10.42 10.88
N ALA A 51 -15.85 10.79 11.82
CA ALA A 51 -15.52 10.94 13.25
C ALA A 51 -15.17 9.63 13.98
N ASP A 52 -15.50 8.49 13.38
CA ASP A 52 -15.21 7.13 13.82
C ASP A 52 -13.83 6.62 13.37
N VAL A 53 -13.14 7.37 12.48
CA VAL A 53 -11.83 6.99 11.97
C VAL A 53 -10.72 7.72 12.72
N ASP A 54 -9.85 6.97 13.39
CA ASP A 54 -8.64 7.50 14.00
C ASP A 54 -7.54 7.78 12.97
N TYR A 55 -6.71 8.79 13.26
CA TYR A 55 -5.54 9.07 12.40
C TYR A 55 -4.55 7.90 12.41
N SER A 56 -4.24 7.42 11.20
CA SER A 56 -3.14 6.50 10.89
C SER A 56 -2.25 7.08 9.79
N PRO A 57 -0.91 6.86 9.83
CA PRO A 57 -0.01 7.19 8.72
C PRO A 57 -0.44 6.59 7.37
N ALA A 58 -1.17 5.46 7.40
CA ALA A 58 -1.69 4.81 6.20
C ALA A 58 -2.61 5.73 5.38
N LEU A 59 -3.36 6.64 6.02
CA LEU A 59 -4.26 7.57 5.33
C LEU A 59 -3.49 8.48 4.36
N VAL A 60 -2.32 8.96 4.78
CA VAL A 60 -1.45 9.79 3.92
C VAL A 60 -0.85 8.95 2.79
N ILE A 61 -0.45 7.72 3.09
CA ILE A 61 0.13 6.81 2.10
C ILE A 61 -0.90 6.44 1.01
N LEU A 62 -2.14 6.16 1.41
CA LEU A 62 -3.25 5.80 0.50
C LEU A 62 -3.80 7.01 -0.26
N CYS A 63 -3.74 8.22 0.31
CA CYS A 63 -4.11 9.47 -0.38
C CYS A 63 -3.04 9.91 -1.41
N GLY A 64 -1.77 9.59 -1.12
CA GLY A 64 -0.59 9.88 -1.93
C GLY A 64 -0.75 9.73 -3.45
N PRO A 65 -1.16 8.55 -3.96
CA PRO A 65 -1.32 8.30 -5.38
C PRO A 65 -2.32 9.24 -6.06
N PHE A 66 -3.49 9.47 -5.46
CA PHE A 66 -4.47 10.41 -5.99
C PHE A 66 -3.95 11.84 -5.97
N ALA A 67 -3.35 12.23 -4.84
CA ALA A 67 -2.78 13.56 -4.69
C ALA A 67 -1.71 13.83 -5.76
N PHE A 68 -0.95 12.81 -6.17
CA PHE A 68 0.02 12.91 -7.27
C PHE A 68 -0.65 12.97 -8.65
N ALA A 69 -1.60 12.07 -8.93
CA ALA A 69 -2.19 11.89 -10.25
C ALA A 69 -3.19 12.99 -10.67
N MET A 70 -3.83 13.65 -9.70
CA MET A 70 -4.95 14.58 -9.95
C MET A 70 -4.57 16.01 -9.62
N SER A 71 -5.01 16.98 -10.42
CA SER A 71 -4.70 18.41 -10.23
C SER A 71 -5.61 19.11 -9.23
N MET A 72 -6.86 18.67 -9.08
CA MET A 72 -7.86 19.34 -8.26
C MET A 72 -7.96 18.68 -6.88
N GLU A 73 -7.92 19.47 -5.80
CA GLU A 73 -8.02 18.96 -4.43
C GLU A 73 -9.35 18.21 -4.18
N CYS A 74 -10.45 18.61 -4.82
CA CYS A 74 -11.74 17.94 -4.72
C CYS A 74 -11.75 16.53 -5.32
N ASP A 75 -11.10 16.35 -6.48
CA ASP A 75 -11.03 15.05 -7.15
C ASP A 75 -10.20 14.08 -6.29
N VAL A 76 -9.07 14.57 -5.74
CA VAL A 76 -8.25 13.82 -4.78
C VAL A 76 -9.09 13.38 -3.60
N TYR A 77 -9.89 14.29 -3.02
CA TYR A 77 -10.73 13.99 -1.87
C TYR A 77 -11.76 12.89 -2.17
N TYR A 78 -12.57 13.04 -3.23
CA TYR A 78 -13.63 12.08 -3.51
C TYR A 78 -13.08 10.71 -3.95
N CYS A 79 -11.97 10.66 -4.68
CA CYS A 79 -11.33 9.40 -5.03
C CYS A 79 -10.71 8.71 -3.80
N PHE A 80 -10.06 9.48 -2.92
CA PHE A 80 -9.53 8.95 -1.66
C PHE A 80 -10.66 8.43 -0.75
N GLU A 81 -11.71 9.21 -0.53
CA GLU A 81 -12.88 8.79 0.26
C GLU A 81 -13.51 7.51 -0.32
N ARG A 82 -13.65 7.44 -1.65
CA ARG A 82 -14.20 6.25 -2.31
C ARG A 82 -13.32 5.03 -2.07
N LEU A 83 -11.99 5.17 -2.15
CA LEU A 83 -11.07 4.07 -1.83
C LEU A 83 -11.22 3.62 -0.38
N MET A 84 -11.29 4.55 0.58
CA MET A 84 -11.45 4.21 2.00
C MET A 84 -12.75 3.43 2.23
N SER A 85 -13.86 3.88 1.65
CA SER A 85 -15.13 3.13 1.71
C SER A 85 -15.04 1.73 1.10
N GLN A 86 -14.35 1.56 -0.04
CA GLN A 86 -14.15 0.24 -0.64
C GLN A 86 -13.26 -0.67 0.21
N LEU A 87 -12.25 -0.11 0.88
CA LEU A 87 -11.39 -0.84 1.81
C LEU A 87 -12.17 -1.29 3.04
N ASP A 88 -13.02 -0.43 3.61
CA ASP A 88 -13.88 -0.77 4.74
C ASP A 88 -14.84 -1.91 4.38
N ASP A 89 -15.50 -1.83 3.22
CA ASP A 89 -16.37 -2.90 2.71
C ASP A 89 -15.57 -4.21 2.50
N HIS A 90 -14.38 -4.11 1.91
CA HIS A 90 -13.51 -5.26 1.67
C HIS A 90 -13.05 -5.92 2.98
N PHE A 91 -12.65 -5.12 3.97
CA PHE A 91 -12.18 -5.59 5.29
C PHE A 91 -13.32 -6.02 6.22
N ALA A 92 -14.56 -5.58 5.97
CA ALA A 92 -15.72 -6.05 6.72
C ALA A 92 -16.06 -7.52 6.43
N THR A 93 -15.64 -8.05 5.27
CA THR A 93 -15.93 -9.44 4.90
C THR A 93 -15.11 -10.47 5.70
N HIS A 94 -13.84 -10.16 5.97
CA HIS A 94 -12.90 -11.03 6.65
C HIS A 94 -11.95 -10.18 7.47
N ASP A 95 -11.73 -10.56 8.73
CA ASP A 95 -10.80 -9.82 9.58
C ASP A 95 -9.35 -9.95 9.06
N ILE A 96 -8.46 -9.10 9.58
CA ILE A 96 -7.06 -9.11 9.15
C ILE A 96 -6.35 -10.44 9.44
N ASN A 97 -6.72 -11.16 10.50
CA ASN A 97 -6.11 -12.44 10.83
C ASN A 97 -6.55 -13.52 9.84
N GLU A 98 -7.83 -13.56 9.46
CA GLU A 98 -8.34 -14.47 8.44
C GLU A 98 -7.67 -14.23 7.08
N ARG A 99 -7.54 -12.96 6.69
CA ARG A 99 -6.85 -12.56 5.44
C ARG A 99 -5.38 -12.95 5.47
N MET A 100 -4.70 -12.72 6.60
CA MET A 100 -3.33 -13.15 6.83
C MET A 100 -3.19 -14.67 6.75
N SER A 101 -4.05 -15.43 7.42
CA SER A 101 -4.03 -16.90 7.38
C SER A 101 -4.26 -17.43 5.96
N ASN A 102 -5.22 -16.87 5.23
CA ASN A 102 -5.46 -17.24 3.83
C ASN A 102 -4.24 -16.95 2.96
N PHE A 103 -3.65 -15.75 3.09
CA PHE A 103 -2.44 -15.39 2.36
C PHE A 103 -1.28 -16.34 2.66
N LEU A 104 -1.01 -16.65 3.93
CA LEU A 104 0.09 -17.54 4.32
C LEU A 104 -0.14 -18.99 3.86
N MET A 105 -1.38 -19.47 3.90
CA MET A 105 -1.74 -20.77 3.34
C MET A 105 -1.45 -20.82 1.83
N LEU A 106 -1.88 -19.80 1.08
CA LEU A 106 -1.61 -19.70 -0.35
C LEU A 106 -0.11 -19.57 -0.63
N PHE A 107 0.62 -18.77 0.16
CA PHE A 107 2.07 -18.61 0.02
C PHE A 107 2.79 -19.95 0.19
N ARG A 108 2.48 -20.68 1.27
CA ARG A 108 3.02 -22.02 1.53
C ARG A 108 2.70 -23.03 0.41
N THR A 109 1.53 -22.89 -0.23
CA THR A 109 1.07 -23.82 -1.25
C THR A 109 1.69 -23.54 -2.61
N LEU A 110 1.77 -22.27 -3.00
CA LEU A 110 2.17 -21.84 -4.34
C LEU A 110 3.67 -21.60 -4.49
N LEU A 111 4.35 -21.20 -3.40
CA LEU A 111 5.79 -20.92 -3.36
C LEU A 111 6.43 -21.66 -2.17
N PRO A 112 6.35 -23.00 -2.11
CA PRO A 112 6.77 -23.77 -0.94
C PRO A 112 8.26 -23.59 -0.61
N ASP A 113 9.12 -23.53 -1.63
CA ASP A 113 10.58 -23.40 -1.43
C ASP A 113 10.92 -22.05 -0.77
N LEU A 114 10.37 -20.94 -1.29
CA LEU A 114 10.54 -19.61 -0.72
C LEU A 114 9.92 -19.49 0.68
N TYR A 115 8.76 -20.12 0.89
CA TYR A 115 8.13 -20.17 2.20
C TYR A 115 9.02 -20.88 3.23
N SER A 116 9.60 -22.02 2.85
CA SER A 116 10.55 -22.75 3.71
C SER A 116 11.83 -21.95 3.97
N HIS A 117 12.37 -21.27 2.96
CA HIS A 117 13.50 -20.35 3.14
C HIS A 117 13.19 -19.25 4.17
N PHE A 118 11.99 -18.66 4.12
CA PHE A 118 11.56 -17.67 5.11
C PHE A 118 11.41 -18.26 6.52
N GLU A 119 10.98 -19.52 6.65
CA GLU A 119 10.97 -20.22 7.95
C GLU A 119 12.39 -20.47 8.48
N GLU A 120 13.32 -20.87 7.62
CA GLU A 120 14.73 -21.12 7.97
C GLU A 120 15.47 -19.84 8.38
N GLU A 121 15.22 -18.74 7.68
CA GLU A 121 15.73 -17.40 8.01
C GLU A 121 14.94 -16.72 9.15
N GLU A 122 14.00 -17.42 9.78
CA GLU A 122 13.16 -16.92 10.89
C GLU A 122 12.45 -15.58 10.57
N VAL A 123 12.03 -15.37 9.32
CA VAL A 123 11.37 -14.13 8.89
C VAL A 123 10.00 -14.00 9.57
N ASP A 124 9.74 -12.86 10.22
CA ASP A 124 8.42 -12.56 10.77
C ASP A 124 7.44 -12.21 9.64
N PHE A 125 6.70 -13.23 9.18
CA PHE A 125 5.66 -13.09 8.15
C PHE A 125 4.65 -11.98 8.46
N LYS A 126 4.29 -11.78 9.74
CA LYS A 126 3.28 -10.79 10.12
C LYS A 126 3.81 -9.37 9.98
N ALA A 127 5.09 -9.14 10.25
CA ALA A 127 5.70 -7.81 10.24
C ALA A 127 5.57 -7.10 8.88
N TRP A 128 5.69 -7.82 7.78
CA TRP A 128 5.60 -7.26 6.42
C TRP A 128 4.25 -7.50 5.76
N ALA A 129 3.69 -8.73 5.84
CA ALA A 129 2.53 -9.10 5.04
C ALA A 129 1.26 -8.34 5.44
N GLN A 130 1.11 -8.02 6.74
CA GLN A 130 -0.02 -7.20 7.18
C GLN A 130 0.01 -5.82 6.50
N SER A 131 1.18 -5.20 6.38
CA SER A 131 1.33 -3.90 5.71
C SER A 131 0.95 -3.99 4.23
N TRP A 132 1.39 -5.04 3.53
CA TRP A 132 1.06 -5.26 2.14
C TRP A 132 -0.46 -5.35 1.95
N LEU A 133 -1.10 -6.23 2.74
CA LEU A 133 -2.54 -6.53 2.64
C LEU A 133 -3.45 -5.38 3.08
N THR A 134 -3.04 -4.54 4.04
CA THR A 134 -3.87 -3.43 4.51
C THR A 134 -3.68 -2.16 3.70
N ASN A 135 -2.46 -1.94 3.18
CA ASN A 135 -2.12 -0.69 2.51
C ASN A 135 -2.04 -0.83 0.98
N LEU A 136 -2.51 -1.94 0.42
CA LEU A 136 -2.52 -2.20 -1.02
C LEU A 136 -1.14 -1.99 -1.67
N LEU A 137 -0.07 -2.43 -0.99
CA LEU A 137 1.34 -2.23 -1.37
C LEU A 137 1.79 -0.76 -1.51
N ALA A 138 0.98 0.22 -1.08
CA ALA A 138 1.23 1.64 -1.32
C ALA A 138 2.45 2.20 -0.57
N LYS A 139 2.89 1.48 0.47
CA LYS A 139 4.08 1.84 1.25
C LYS A 139 5.35 1.24 0.64
N GLU A 140 5.22 0.11 -0.04
CA GLU A 140 6.33 -0.75 -0.44
C GLU A 140 6.71 -0.59 -1.92
N LEU A 141 5.73 -0.36 -2.80
CA LEU A 141 5.99 -0.19 -4.24
C LEU A 141 6.45 1.23 -4.61
N PRO A 142 7.31 1.36 -5.62
CA PRO A 142 7.51 2.62 -6.32
C PRO A 142 6.18 3.18 -6.84
N LEU A 143 6.00 4.51 -6.78
CA LEU A 143 4.71 5.15 -7.07
C LEU A 143 4.21 4.87 -8.50
N ASP A 144 5.08 4.82 -9.50
CA ASP A 144 4.67 4.56 -10.88
C ASP A 144 4.11 3.13 -11.05
N CYS A 145 4.74 2.14 -10.40
CA CYS A 145 4.23 0.76 -10.37
C CYS A 145 2.90 0.68 -9.61
N LEU A 146 2.80 1.38 -8.49
CA LEU A 146 1.59 1.43 -7.67
C LEU A 146 0.41 2.04 -8.43
N LEU A 147 0.62 3.13 -9.16
CA LEU A 147 -0.43 3.76 -9.98
C LEU A 147 -0.96 2.79 -11.03
N ARG A 148 -0.07 2.07 -11.72
CA ARG A 148 -0.48 1.05 -12.70
C ARG A 148 -1.19 -0.15 -12.08
N LEU A 149 -0.77 -0.57 -10.89
CA LEU A 149 -1.49 -1.59 -10.14
C LEU A 149 -2.91 -1.12 -9.81
N TRP A 150 -3.05 0.11 -9.32
CA TRP A 150 -4.33 0.68 -8.93
C TRP A 150 -5.25 0.95 -10.13
N ASP A 151 -4.70 1.29 -11.31
CA ASP A 151 -5.48 1.34 -12.55
C ASP A 151 -6.19 0.00 -12.82
N THR A 152 -5.52 -1.13 -12.55
CA THR A 152 -6.09 -2.48 -12.71
C THR A 152 -7.18 -2.74 -11.67
N TYR A 153 -6.94 -2.39 -10.40
CA TYR A 153 -7.94 -2.54 -9.34
C TYR A 153 -9.21 -1.74 -9.59
N PHE A 154 -9.09 -0.50 -10.09
CA PHE A 154 -10.23 0.38 -10.29
C PHE A 154 -10.95 0.14 -11.63
N SER A 155 -10.30 -0.49 -12.61
CA SER A 155 -10.93 -0.88 -13.87
C SER A 155 -11.61 -2.25 -13.84
N THR A 156 -11.27 -3.09 -12.85
CA THR A 156 -11.82 -4.45 -12.72
C THR A 156 -12.93 -4.48 -11.66
N PRO A 157 -14.11 -5.04 -11.96
CA PRO A 157 -15.13 -5.31 -10.95
C PRO A 157 -14.53 -6.14 -9.80
N ASP A 158 -14.76 -5.72 -8.56
CA ASP A 158 -14.20 -6.36 -7.36
C ASP A 158 -12.66 -6.51 -7.38
N GLY A 159 -11.95 -5.59 -8.05
CA GLY A 159 -10.50 -5.69 -8.28
C GLY A 159 -9.65 -5.81 -7.01
N LEU A 160 -10.13 -5.33 -5.85
CA LEU A 160 -9.44 -5.50 -4.57
C LEU A 160 -9.38 -6.97 -4.11
N THR A 161 -10.30 -7.83 -4.56
CA THR A 161 -10.25 -9.27 -4.27
C THR A 161 -9.03 -9.94 -4.92
N LEU A 162 -8.48 -9.35 -5.99
CA LEU A 162 -7.26 -9.81 -6.64
C LEU A 162 -6.00 -9.52 -5.80
N HIS A 163 -6.10 -8.67 -4.77
CA HIS A 163 -4.94 -8.15 -4.06
C HIS A 163 -4.07 -9.25 -3.43
N VAL A 164 -4.69 -10.31 -2.88
CA VAL A 164 -3.95 -11.44 -2.30
C VAL A 164 -3.07 -12.14 -3.34
N TYR A 165 -3.58 -12.32 -4.55
CA TYR A 165 -2.85 -12.93 -5.67
C TYR A 165 -1.76 -12.00 -6.20
N VAL A 166 -2.01 -10.68 -6.21
CA VAL A 166 -0.97 -9.71 -6.52
C VAL A 166 0.17 -9.79 -5.51
N CYS A 167 -0.09 -9.87 -4.21
CA CYS A 167 0.97 -10.03 -3.20
C CYS A 167 1.80 -11.31 -3.44
N LEU A 168 1.16 -12.42 -3.81
CA LEU A 168 1.83 -13.68 -4.15
C LEU A 168 2.66 -13.55 -5.44
N ALA A 169 2.13 -12.86 -6.45
CA ALA A 169 2.85 -12.56 -7.69
C ALA A 169 4.10 -11.69 -7.41
N MET A 170 4.03 -10.74 -6.49
CA MET A 170 5.19 -9.94 -6.07
C MET A 170 6.29 -10.81 -5.44
N LEU A 171 5.92 -11.75 -4.56
CA LEU A 171 6.87 -12.72 -4.00
C LEU A 171 7.47 -13.60 -5.08
N SER A 172 6.64 -14.13 -5.98
CA SER A 172 7.10 -14.97 -7.09
C SER A 172 8.07 -14.22 -8.01
N TYR A 173 7.80 -12.94 -8.31
CA TYR A 173 8.67 -12.10 -9.12
C TYR A 173 10.03 -11.87 -8.45
N CYS A 174 10.04 -11.73 -7.12
CA CYS A 174 11.26 -11.51 -6.34
C CYS A 174 11.94 -12.81 -5.88
N LYS A 175 11.38 -13.99 -6.20
CA LYS A 175 11.75 -15.29 -5.62
C LYS A 175 13.25 -15.54 -5.70
N ASP A 176 13.82 -15.48 -6.91
CA ASP A 176 15.23 -15.81 -7.14
C ASP A 176 16.17 -14.90 -6.34
N SER A 177 15.80 -13.61 -6.17
CA SER A 177 16.58 -12.70 -5.33
C SER A 177 16.39 -13.00 -3.84
N LEU A 178 15.16 -13.27 -3.40
CA LEU A 178 14.85 -13.50 -1.98
C LEU A 178 15.48 -14.78 -1.43
N GLU A 179 15.60 -15.83 -2.25
CA GLU A 179 16.24 -17.11 -1.86
C GLU A 179 17.75 -17.00 -1.62
N GLU A 180 18.38 -15.90 -2.04
CA GLU A 180 19.82 -15.66 -1.84
C GLU A 180 20.12 -14.74 -0.63
N LEU A 181 19.08 -14.20 0.02
CA LEU A 181 19.21 -13.19 1.08
C LEU A 181 19.04 -13.78 2.48
N GLU A 182 19.74 -13.19 3.45
CA GLU A 182 19.51 -13.45 4.87
C GLU A 182 18.30 -12.65 5.41
N GLN A 183 17.80 -13.03 6.60
CA GLN A 183 16.66 -12.40 7.27
C GLN A 183 16.63 -10.86 7.20
N SER A 184 17.78 -10.20 7.46
CA SER A 184 17.85 -8.74 7.53
C SER A 184 17.63 -8.09 6.15
N GLU A 185 18.15 -8.72 5.11
CA GLU A 185 18.07 -8.28 3.72
C GLU A 185 16.70 -8.60 3.13
N ILE A 186 16.12 -9.75 3.45
CA ILE A 186 14.73 -10.10 3.11
C ILE A 186 13.78 -9.01 3.64
N ASN A 187 13.87 -8.69 4.94
CA ASN A 187 13.02 -7.66 5.54
C ASN A 187 13.21 -6.28 4.89
N SER A 188 14.44 -5.93 4.54
CA SER A 188 14.76 -4.69 3.83
C SER A 188 14.11 -4.64 2.45
N MET A 189 14.18 -5.74 1.69
CA MET A 189 13.58 -5.87 0.36
C MET A 189 12.05 -5.86 0.41
N LEU A 190 11.44 -6.60 1.35
CA LEU A 190 9.97 -6.63 1.49
C LEU A 190 9.39 -5.29 1.95
N ALA A 191 10.17 -4.49 2.68
CA ALA A 191 9.78 -3.12 3.05
C ALA A 191 9.90 -2.12 1.88
N ARG A 192 10.65 -2.44 0.83
CA ARG A 192 10.91 -1.59 -0.34
C ARG A 192 11.09 -2.44 -1.59
N LEU A 193 9.98 -2.77 -2.23
CA LEU A 193 9.97 -3.60 -3.41
C LEU A 193 10.70 -2.93 -4.59
N PRO A 194 11.33 -3.71 -5.47
CA PRO A 194 11.95 -3.18 -6.67
C PRO A 194 10.91 -2.57 -7.61
N SER A 195 11.38 -1.86 -8.64
CA SER A 195 10.50 -1.47 -9.74
C SER A 195 10.15 -2.70 -10.56
N ILE A 196 8.87 -2.84 -10.86
CA ILE A 196 8.30 -4.00 -11.54
C ILE A 196 7.62 -3.50 -12.80
N ASP A 197 7.92 -4.18 -13.91
CA ASP A 197 7.15 -4.00 -15.13
C ASP A 197 5.79 -4.66 -14.94
N MET A 198 4.76 -3.83 -14.71
CA MET A 198 3.42 -4.30 -14.40
C MET A 198 2.79 -5.08 -15.57
N ASP A 199 3.28 -4.88 -16.80
CA ASP A 199 2.86 -5.67 -17.97
C ASP A 199 3.39 -7.12 -17.90
N GLN A 200 4.48 -7.36 -17.16
CA GLN A 200 5.01 -8.71 -16.91
C GLN A 200 4.46 -9.35 -15.65
N ALA A 201 4.04 -8.55 -14.66
CA ALA A 201 3.41 -9.05 -13.44
C ALA A 201 1.92 -9.40 -13.62
N SER A 202 1.21 -8.68 -14.50
CA SER A 202 -0.22 -8.86 -14.74
C SER A 202 -0.61 -10.27 -15.25
N PRO A 203 0.11 -10.90 -16.20
CA PRO A 203 -0.21 -12.26 -16.64
C PRO A 203 -0.20 -13.26 -15.46
N PHE A 204 0.78 -13.18 -14.56
CA PHE A 204 0.91 -14.12 -13.44
C PHE A 204 -0.25 -14.03 -12.44
N ALA A 205 -0.83 -12.84 -12.22
CA ALA A 205 -2.01 -12.68 -11.35
C ALA A 205 -3.31 -13.19 -12.01
N PHE A 206 -3.36 -13.30 -13.34
CA PHE A 206 -4.50 -13.86 -14.08
C PHE A 206 -4.38 -15.37 -14.35
N TYR A 207 -3.17 -15.95 -14.22
CA TYR A 207 -2.92 -17.38 -14.42
C TYR A 207 -2.87 -18.21 -13.12
N LEU A 208 -2.91 -17.57 -11.95
CA LEU A 208 -3.10 -18.21 -10.63
C LEU A 208 -4.58 -18.17 -10.24
#